data_AF-A0A929B8T7-F1
#
_entry.id   AF-A0A929B8T7-F1
#
_cell.length_a   1.000
_cell.length_b   1.000
_cell.length_c   1.000
_cell.angle_alpha   90.00
_cell.angle_beta   90.00
_cell.angle_gamma   90.00
#
_symmetry.space_group_name_H-M   'P 1'
#
loop_
_entity.id
_entity.type
_entity.pdbx_description
1 polymer ?
#
loop_
_entity_poly.entity_id
_entity_poly.type
_entity_poly.pdbx_seq_one_letter_code
_entity_poly.pdbx_strand_id
1 'polypeptide(L)'
;MPAEWWSPIVGNLALLQGGNVAVGFLVTSIDLSRRPAMVTVSWADGSTATLRIDPDDSCTLIRQRLANIGPGLPEPEIDDSVFWVPDDESASPFLVHAWVLQELGRSAEYQPVADMWGERLALRYISGDTEQVEALLHVTSRGYAVRIPIEISAPGSKYIHLAYALAKTACTTDPEHLPIGEPHHGIPTHLGPAC
;
A
#
# COMPACT_ATOMS: atom_id res chain seq x y z
N MET A 1 -7.29 -17.06 9.50
CA MET A 1 -8.18 -16.49 8.46
C MET A 1 -7.36 -16.41 7.18
N PRO A 2 -7.91 -16.70 5.98
CA PRO A 2 -7.18 -16.46 4.75
C PRO A 2 -6.80 -14.97 4.67
N ALA A 3 -5.59 -14.68 4.18
CA ALA A 3 -5.19 -13.32 3.87
C ALA A 3 -6.22 -12.71 2.91
N GLU A 4 -6.50 -11.42 3.07
CA GLU A 4 -7.33 -10.69 2.12
C GLU A 4 -6.81 -10.88 0.70
N TRP A 5 -7.70 -10.98 -0.29
CA TRP A 5 -7.31 -11.31 -1.66
C TRP A 5 -6.26 -10.33 -2.23
N TRP A 6 -6.25 -9.07 -1.80
CA TRP A 6 -5.31 -8.05 -2.28
C TRP A 6 -3.92 -8.15 -1.62
N SER A 7 -3.78 -8.88 -0.52
CA SER A 7 -2.53 -8.95 0.26
C SER A 7 -1.34 -9.47 -0.56
N PRO A 8 -1.46 -10.55 -1.36
CA PRO A 8 -0.41 -10.97 -2.28
C PRO A 8 0.00 -9.90 -3.31
N ILE A 9 -0.96 -9.08 -3.76
CA ILE A 9 -0.70 -8.01 -4.74
C ILE A 9 0.23 -6.96 -4.13
N VAL A 10 -0.14 -6.43 -2.96
CA VAL A 10 0.63 -5.41 -2.27
C VAL A 10 2.01 -5.95 -1.86
N GLY A 11 2.08 -7.20 -1.37
CA GLY A 11 3.34 -7.85 -1.02
C GLY A 11 4.29 -8.03 -2.20
N ASN A 12 3.80 -8.54 -3.34
CA ASN A 12 4.62 -8.70 -4.55
C ASN A 12 5.11 -7.35 -5.09
N LEU A 13 4.26 -6.31 -5.05
CA LEU A 13 4.62 -4.96 -5.48
C LEU A 13 5.69 -4.33 -4.57
N ALA A 14 5.58 -4.53 -3.26
CA ALA A 14 6.60 -4.12 -2.30
C ALA A 14 7.96 -4.80 -2.59
N LEU A 15 7.95 -6.12 -2.83
CA LEU A 15 9.17 -6.87 -3.18
C LEU A 15 9.80 -6.38 -4.48
N LEU A 16 8.99 -6.15 -5.52
CA LEU A 16 9.46 -5.60 -6.80
C LEU A 16 10.04 -4.20 -6.61
N GLN A 17 9.41 -3.36 -5.80
CA GLN A 17 9.91 -2.03 -5.49
C GLN A 17 11.24 -2.07 -4.77
N GLY A 18 11.34 -2.83 -3.67
CA GLY A 18 12.58 -3.00 -2.92
C GLY A 18 13.70 -3.51 -3.82
N GLY A 19 13.46 -4.57 -4.60
CA GLY A 19 14.45 -5.14 -5.51
C GLY A 19 14.97 -4.16 -6.56
N ASN A 20 14.20 -3.14 -6.93
CA ASN A 20 14.47 -2.28 -8.09
C ASN A 20 14.65 -0.79 -7.74
N VAL A 21 15.08 -0.49 -6.52
CA VAL A 21 15.36 0.91 -6.10
C VAL A 21 16.40 1.61 -6.96
N ALA A 22 17.36 0.88 -7.53
CA ALA A 22 18.43 1.44 -8.37
C ALA A 22 17.94 2.05 -9.68
N VAL A 23 16.77 1.63 -10.17
CA VAL A 23 16.13 2.18 -11.38
C VAL A 23 14.97 3.14 -11.04
N GLY A 24 14.82 3.48 -9.75
CA GLY A 24 13.74 4.33 -9.24
C GLY A 24 12.36 3.79 -9.56
N PHE A 25 12.18 2.46 -9.55
CA PHE A 25 10.85 1.86 -9.69
C PHE A 25 10.02 2.20 -8.45
N LEU A 26 8.81 2.69 -8.67
CA LEU A 26 7.90 3.14 -7.62
C LEU A 26 6.47 2.73 -7.95
N VAL A 27 5.75 2.21 -6.97
CA VAL A 27 4.32 1.92 -7.07
C VAL A 27 3.56 3.14 -6.57
N THR A 28 2.97 3.90 -7.49
CA THR A 28 2.34 5.19 -7.18
C THR A 28 0.89 5.05 -6.76
N SER A 29 0.18 4.02 -7.24
CA SER A 29 -1.17 3.71 -6.76
C SER A 29 -1.57 2.25 -6.93
N ILE A 30 -2.46 1.79 -6.03
CA ILE A 30 -3.06 0.47 -6.03
C ILE A 30 -4.56 0.64 -5.72
N ASP A 31 -5.42 0.48 -6.72
CA ASP A 31 -6.88 0.42 -6.57
C ASP A 31 -7.34 -1.01 -6.32
N LEU A 32 -7.75 -1.26 -5.08
CA LEU A 32 -8.22 -2.52 -4.51
C LEU A 32 -9.75 -2.54 -4.36
N SER A 33 -10.47 -1.58 -4.95
CA SER A 33 -11.94 -1.57 -4.92
C SER A 33 -12.57 -2.74 -5.69
N ARG A 34 -11.82 -3.31 -6.65
CA ARG A 34 -12.26 -4.36 -7.58
C ARG A 34 -11.14 -5.34 -7.91
N ARG A 35 -11.53 -6.53 -8.35
CA ARG A 35 -10.62 -7.57 -8.87
C ARG A 35 -10.77 -7.65 -10.40
N PRO A 36 -9.66 -7.68 -11.18
CA PRO A 36 -8.27 -7.49 -10.77
C PRO A 36 -7.99 -6.05 -10.29
N ALA A 37 -6.97 -5.90 -9.44
CA ALA A 37 -6.54 -4.60 -8.93
C ALA A 37 -5.96 -3.76 -10.07
N MET A 38 -6.19 -2.44 -10.04
CA MET A 38 -5.54 -1.52 -10.99
C MET A 38 -4.34 -0.90 -10.30
N VAL A 39 -3.16 -1.03 -10.89
CA VAL A 39 -1.90 -0.58 -10.30
C VAL A 39 -1.23 0.39 -11.24
N THR A 40 -0.76 1.51 -10.70
CA THR A 40 0.07 2.47 -11.43
C THR A 40 1.47 2.47 -10.84
N VAL A 41 2.46 2.52 -11.72
CA VAL A 41 3.87 2.52 -11.37
C VAL A 41 4.61 3.60 -12.15
N SER A 42 5.76 4.01 -11.65
CA SER A 42 6.69 4.94 -12.31
C SER A 42 8.13 4.46 -12.20
N TRP A 43 8.99 5.05 -13.04
CA TRP A 43 10.44 4.83 -13.06
C TRP A 43 11.18 6.17 -12.95
N ALA A 44 12.50 6.12 -12.69
CA ALA A 44 13.35 7.31 -12.55
C ALA A 44 13.40 8.20 -13.81
N ASP A 45 13.13 7.64 -14.99
CA ASP A 45 13.09 8.38 -16.25
C ASP A 45 11.77 9.18 -16.45
N GLY A 46 10.84 9.07 -15.50
CA GLY A 46 9.52 9.69 -15.55
C GLY A 46 8.48 8.87 -16.34
N SER A 47 8.86 7.72 -16.90
CA SER A 47 7.91 6.79 -17.51
C SER A 47 6.91 6.31 -16.47
N THR A 48 5.66 6.11 -16.90
CA THR A 48 4.59 5.57 -16.05
C THR A 48 3.84 4.48 -16.80
N ALA A 49 3.33 3.50 -16.06
CA ALA A 49 2.51 2.44 -16.62
C ALA A 49 1.38 2.07 -15.66
N THR A 50 0.26 1.64 -16.23
CA THR A 50 -0.88 1.11 -15.49
C THR A 50 -1.15 -0.31 -15.94
N LEU A 51 -1.28 -1.23 -14.98
CA LEU A 51 -1.55 -2.64 -15.22
C LEU A 51 -2.63 -3.18 -14.31
N ARG A 52 -3.29 -4.25 -14.77
CA ARG A 52 -4.19 -5.05 -13.95
C ARG A 52 -3.42 -6.22 -13.35
N ILE A 53 -3.54 -6.40 -12.05
CA ILE A 53 -2.88 -7.48 -11.31
C ILE A 53 -3.93 -8.34 -10.63
N ASP A 54 -3.87 -9.64 -10.91
CA ASP A 54 -4.66 -10.64 -10.21
C ASP A 54 -3.91 -11.09 -8.96
N PRO A 55 -4.64 -11.46 -7.89
CA PRO A 55 -4.01 -11.92 -6.65
C PRO A 55 -3.26 -13.25 -6.78
N ASP A 56 -3.57 -14.00 -7.84
CA ASP A 56 -2.90 -15.25 -8.19
C ASP A 56 -1.66 -15.03 -9.07
N ASP A 57 -1.41 -13.78 -9.53
CA ASP A 57 -0.20 -13.47 -10.29
C ASP A 57 1.03 -13.53 -9.38
N SER A 58 2.03 -14.31 -9.79
CA SER A 58 3.32 -14.35 -9.09
C SER A 58 4.13 -13.07 -9.29
N CYS A 59 5.03 -12.77 -8.36
CA CYS A 59 5.99 -11.67 -8.48
C CYS A 59 6.74 -11.69 -9.83
N THR A 60 7.17 -12.89 -10.28
CA THR A 60 7.81 -13.07 -11.59
C THR A 60 6.89 -12.74 -12.76
N LEU A 61 5.62 -13.15 -12.72
CA LEU A 61 4.66 -12.82 -13.78
C LEU A 61 4.38 -11.32 -13.85
N ILE A 62 4.23 -10.65 -12.70
CA ILE A 62 4.03 -9.20 -12.62
C ILE A 62 5.23 -8.47 -13.25
N ARG A 63 6.45 -8.87 -12.89
CA ARG A 63 7.70 -8.34 -13.45
C ARG A 63 7.77 -8.49 -14.97
N GLN A 64 7.44 -9.67 -15.50
CA GLN A 64 7.41 -9.90 -16.95
C GLN A 64 6.41 -8.99 -17.66
N ARG A 65 5.24 -8.74 -17.06
CA ARG A 65 4.27 -7.79 -17.62
C ARG A 65 4.81 -6.36 -17.60
N LEU A 66 5.46 -5.93 -16.52
CA LEU A 66 6.09 -4.62 -16.41
C LEU A 66 7.20 -4.41 -17.45
N ALA A 67 7.96 -5.46 -17.76
CA ALA A 67 8.97 -5.44 -18.83
C ALA A 67 8.41 -5.20 -20.23
N ASN A 68 7.13 -5.50 -20.47
CA ASN A 68 6.49 -5.29 -21.77
C ASN A 68 5.86 -3.90 -21.92
N ILE A 69 5.69 -3.15 -20.83
CA ILE A 69 4.92 -1.89 -20.82
C ILE A 69 5.71 -0.68 -20.33
N GLY A 70 6.93 -0.88 -19.83
CA GLY A 70 7.81 0.17 -19.37
C GLY A 70 9.28 -0.14 -19.67
N PRO A 71 10.22 0.65 -19.11
CA PRO A 71 11.67 0.46 -19.25
C PRO A 71 12.18 -0.93 -18.80
N GLY A 72 11.32 -1.73 -18.17
CA GLY A 72 11.64 -3.00 -17.59
C GLY A 72 12.26 -2.88 -16.21
N LEU A 73 12.33 -4.02 -15.53
CA LEU A 73 12.99 -4.15 -14.25
C LEU A 73 14.19 -5.07 -14.45
N PRO A 74 15.37 -4.73 -13.92
CA PRO A 74 16.46 -5.68 -13.77
C PRO A 74 15.98 -7.00 -13.13
N GLU A 75 16.78 -8.06 -13.25
CA GLU A 75 16.58 -9.29 -12.48
C GLU A 75 17.51 -9.28 -11.25
N PRO A 76 17.16 -8.59 -10.15
CA PRO A 76 17.86 -8.80 -8.91
C PRO A 76 17.58 -10.21 -8.39
N GLU A 77 18.50 -10.77 -7.61
CA GLU A 77 18.19 -11.88 -6.71
C GLU A 77 17.19 -11.37 -5.66
N ILE A 78 15.89 -11.46 -5.98
CA ILE A 78 14.82 -11.17 -5.03
C ILE A 78 14.67 -12.41 -4.18
N ASP A 79 15.21 -12.36 -2.97
CA ASP A 79 14.92 -13.36 -1.95
C ASP A 79 13.58 -12.98 -1.29
N ASP A 80 12.54 -13.76 -1.59
CA ASP A 80 11.19 -13.60 -1.04
C ASP A 80 11.15 -13.74 0.51
N SER A 81 12.25 -14.17 1.14
CA SER A 81 12.43 -14.21 2.60
C SER A 81 13.12 -12.99 3.19
N VAL A 82 13.71 -12.11 2.36
CA VAL A 82 14.40 -10.89 2.83
C VAL A 82 13.37 -9.83 3.17
N PHE A 83 13.29 -9.52 4.46
CA PHE A 83 12.57 -8.37 4.98
C PHE A 83 13.48 -7.15 4.94
N TRP A 84 13.08 -6.12 4.20
CA TRP A 84 13.89 -4.91 4.04
C TRP A 84 13.50 -3.93 5.14
N VAL A 85 14.27 -3.88 6.20
CA VAL A 85 14.16 -2.81 7.20
C VAL A 85 15.19 -1.76 6.84
N PRO A 86 14.79 -0.56 6.41
CA PRO A 86 15.71 0.55 6.28
C PRO A 86 16.13 0.96 7.70
N ASP A 87 17.25 0.42 8.18
CA ASP A 87 17.86 0.68 9.47
C ASP A 87 18.97 1.75 9.42
N ASP A 88 19.37 2.15 8.22
CA ASP A 88 20.36 3.20 7.94
C ASP A 88 19.71 4.45 7.34
N GLU A 89 20.04 5.63 7.87
CA GLU A 89 19.72 6.97 7.35
C GLU A 89 20.07 7.18 5.87
N SER A 90 20.99 6.37 5.32
CA SER A 90 21.36 6.37 3.91
C SER A 90 20.39 5.60 2.99
N ALA A 91 19.36 4.94 3.54
CA ALA A 91 18.45 4.13 2.76
C ALA A 91 17.70 4.97 1.71
N SER A 92 17.57 4.39 0.51
CA SER A 92 16.80 5.01 -0.57
C SER A 92 15.35 5.27 -0.15
N PRO A 93 14.77 6.46 -0.45
CA PRO A 93 13.34 6.72 -0.21
C PRO A 93 12.41 5.72 -0.88
N PHE A 94 12.80 5.18 -2.04
CA PHE A 94 12.09 4.09 -2.71
C PHE A 94 12.03 2.82 -1.86
N LEU A 95 13.09 2.57 -1.07
CA LEU A 95 13.12 1.43 -0.17
C LEU A 95 12.18 1.63 1.03
N VAL A 96 12.15 2.84 1.59
CA VAL A 96 11.23 3.15 2.70
C VAL A 96 9.78 3.02 2.25
N HIS A 97 9.43 3.52 1.06
CA HIS A 97 8.11 3.32 0.48
C HIS A 97 7.78 1.83 0.25
N ALA A 98 8.73 1.04 -0.26
CA ALA A 98 8.54 -0.40 -0.44
C ALA A 98 8.23 -1.10 0.89
N TRP A 99 8.90 -0.69 1.97
CA TRP A 99 8.63 -1.20 3.30
C TRP A 99 7.25 -0.78 3.84
N VAL A 100 6.83 0.47 3.63
CA VAL A 100 5.46 0.92 3.98
C VAL A 100 4.42 0.06 3.26
N LEU A 101 4.61 -0.22 1.96
CA LEU A 101 3.74 -1.15 1.22
C LEU A 101 3.76 -2.55 1.82
N GLN A 102 4.93 -3.05 2.21
CA GLN A 102 5.04 -4.36 2.84
C GLN A 102 4.23 -4.42 4.15
N GLU A 103 4.33 -3.40 5.01
CA GLU A 103 3.55 -3.31 6.24
C GLU A 103 2.04 -3.18 5.97
N LEU A 104 1.64 -2.39 4.97
CA LEU A 104 0.23 -2.33 4.50
C LEU A 104 -0.24 -3.68 3.94
N GLY A 105 0.65 -4.43 3.30
CA GLY A 105 0.39 -5.74 2.72
C GLY A 105 0.12 -6.84 3.76
N ARG A 106 0.48 -6.62 5.03
CA ARG A 106 0.30 -7.57 6.13
C ARG A 106 -1.14 -7.56 6.65
N SER A 107 -2.02 -8.11 5.81
CA SER A 107 -3.47 -8.17 5.98
C SER A 107 -3.97 -8.85 7.26
N ALA A 108 -3.18 -9.75 7.84
CA ALA A 108 -3.55 -10.49 9.05
C ALA A 108 -3.76 -9.59 10.28
N GLU A 109 -3.31 -8.34 10.23
CA GLU A 109 -3.39 -7.41 11.35
C GLU A 109 -4.65 -6.53 11.33
N TYR A 110 -5.32 -6.31 10.19
CA TYR A 110 -6.45 -5.37 10.15
C TYR A 110 -7.73 -5.91 10.78
N GLN A 111 -8.15 -7.13 10.42
CA GLN A 111 -9.45 -7.65 10.85
C GLN A 111 -9.52 -7.94 12.35
N PRO A 112 -8.52 -8.58 13.00
CA PRO A 112 -8.55 -8.77 14.45
C PRO A 112 -8.63 -7.45 15.23
N VAL A 113 -8.05 -6.39 14.67
CA VAL A 113 -8.11 -5.04 15.23
C VAL A 113 -9.50 -4.45 15.04
N ALA A 114 -10.04 -4.48 13.82
CA ALA A 114 -11.41 -4.03 13.55
C ALA A 114 -12.47 -4.76 14.41
N ASP A 115 -12.28 -6.06 14.65
CA ASP A 115 -13.16 -6.88 15.50
C ASP A 115 -13.26 -6.34 16.94
N MET A 116 -12.21 -5.70 17.48
CA MET A 116 -12.23 -5.09 18.82
C MET A 116 -13.25 -3.94 18.93
N TRP A 117 -13.59 -3.30 17.81
CA TRP A 117 -14.59 -2.22 17.74
C TRP A 117 -15.92 -2.67 17.12
N GLY A 118 -16.09 -3.96 16.82
CA GLY A 118 -17.28 -4.46 16.13
C GLY A 118 -17.43 -3.95 14.70
N GLU A 119 -16.32 -3.52 14.08
CA GLU A 119 -16.29 -2.95 12.74
C GLU A 119 -15.77 -3.96 11.71
N ARG A 120 -16.04 -3.68 10.43
CA ARG A 120 -15.41 -4.37 9.31
C ARG A 120 -14.70 -3.38 8.41
N LEU A 121 -13.39 -3.59 8.25
CA LEU A 121 -12.54 -2.73 7.43
C LEU A 121 -12.21 -3.40 6.11
N ALA A 122 -12.13 -2.61 5.05
CA ALA A 122 -11.56 -3.03 3.78
C ALA A 122 -10.59 -1.96 3.29
N LEU A 123 -9.34 -2.34 3.04
CA LEU A 123 -8.40 -1.50 2.30
C LEU A 123 -8.87 -1.40 0.85
N ARG A 124 -9.04 -0.17 0.36
CA ARG A 124 -9.60 0.10 -0.98
C ARG A 124 -8.61 0.76 -1.91
N TYR A 125 -7.71 1.57 -1.38
CA TYR A 125 -6.78 2.34 -2.18
C TYR A 125 -5.49 2.59 -1.40
N ILE A 126 -4.37 2.49 -2.11
CA ILE A 126 -3.08 3.00 -1.65
C ILE A 126 -2.59 3.96 -2.74
N SER A 127 -2.06 5.11 -2.37
CA SER A 127 -1.32 5.97 -3.30
C SER A 127 -0.21 6.71 -2.59
N GLY A 128 0.85 7.05 -3.30
CA GLY A 128 1.94 7.76 -2.70
C GLY A 128 3.09 8.05 -3.64
N ASP A 129 4.06 8.74 -3.09
CA ASP A 129 5.37 8.99 -3.67
C ASP A 129 6.45 8.64 -2.63
N THR A 130 7.69 9.03 -2.86
CA THR A 130 8.80 8.75 -1.95
C THR A 130 8.79 9.53 -0.64
N GLU A 131 7.87 10.49 -0.48
CA GLU A 131 7.75 11.36 0.70
C GLU A 131 6.49 11.07 1.52
N GLN A 132 5.42 10.60 0.88
CA GLN A 132 4.12 10.36 1.52
C GLN A 132 3.41 9.15 0.92
N VAL A 133 2.73 8.39 1.79
CA VAL A 133 1.77 7.36 1.38
C VAL A 133 0.41 7.70 1.96
N GLU A 134 -0.65 7.34 1.26
CA GLU A 134 -2.03 7.46 1.70
C GLU A 134 -2.71 6.10 1.58
N ALA A 135 -3.47 5.73 2.60
CA ALA A 135 -4.32 4.54 2.58
C ALA A 135 -5.79 4.93 2.77
N LEU A 136 -6.68 4.33 1.98
CA LEU A 136 -8.13 4.49 2.11
C LEU A 136 -8.76 3.21 2.67
N LEU A 137 -9.26 3.29 3.89
CA LEU A 137 -9.93 2.20 4.62
C LEU A 137 -11.44 2.43 4.64
N HIS A 138 -12.20 1.54 4.04
CA HIS A 138 -13.66 1.54 4.09
C HIS A 138 -14.14 0.87 5.38
N VAL A 139 -14.82 1.62 6.24
CA VAL A 139 -15.56 1.12 7.40
C VAL A 139 -16.93 0.62 6.92
N THR A 140 -16.97 -0.63 6.47
CA THR A 140 -18.11 -1.19 5.71
C THR A 140 -19.42 -1.21 6.49
N SER A 141 -19.37 -1.38 7.80
CA SER A 141 -20.50 -1.32 8.73
C SER A 141 -21.14 0.07 8.81
N ARG A 142 -20.38 1.12 8.53
CA ARG A 142 -20.82 2.52 8.62
C ARG A 142 -21.01 3.19 7.24
N GLY A 143 -20.53 2.56 6.16
CA GLY A 143 -20.76 3.02 4.79
C GLY A 143 -19.93 4.22 4.35
N TYR A 144 -18.84 4.53 5.03
CA TYR A 144 -17.88 5.57 4.65
C TYR A 144 -16.44 5.05 4.70
N ALA A 145 -15.52 5.75 4.04
CA ALA A 145 -14.10 5.47 4.08
C ALA A 145 -13.32 6.58 4.80
N VAL A 146 -12.24 6.19 5.47
CA VAL A 146 -11.26 7.11 6.05
C VAL A 146 -10.00 7.03 5.20
N ARG A 147 -9.57 8.19 4.72
CA ARG A 147 -8.33 8.41 3.99
C ARG A 147 -7.28 8.88 4.99
N ILE A 148 -6.23 8.09 5.18
CA ILE A 148 -5.24 8.30 6.23
C ILE A 148 -3.88 8.56 5.58
N PRO A 149 -3.29 9.76 5.75
CA PRO A 149 -1.94 10.03 5.30
C PRO A 149 -0.93 9.39 6.26
N ILE A 150 0.10 8.79 5.67
CA ILE A 150 1.23 8.09 6.29
C ILE A 150 2.48 8.86 5.87
N GLU A 151 3.07 9.59 6.81
CA GLU A 151 4.31 10.32 6.54
C GLU A 151 5.48 9.34 6.40
N ILE A 152 6.26 9.48 5.32
CA ILE A 152 7.49 8.73 5.17
C ILE A 152 8.57 9.40 6.04
N SER A 153 8.71 8.87 7.26
CA SER A 153 9.72 9.24 8.23
C SER A 153 11.12 8.89 7.72
N ALA A 154 12.13 9.57 8.29
CA ALA A 154 13.52 9.29 7.97
C ALA A 154 13.87 7.81 8.18
N PRO A 155 14.80 7.25 7.39
CA PRO A 155 15.20 5.86 7.54
C PRO A 155 15.66 5.54 8.98
N GLY A 156 15.43 4.31 9.43
CA GLY A 156 15.60 3.89 10.83
C GLY A 156 14.33 4.01 11.69
N SER A 157 13.32 4.78 11.24
CA SER A 157 12.01 4.88 11.88
C SER A 157 11.22 3.58 11.69
N LYS A 158 10.64 3.03 12.76
CA LYS A 158 9.95 1.73 12.70
C LYS A 158 8.46 1.87 12.41
N TYR A 159 7.99 1.40 11.25
CA TYR A 159 6.56 1.27 10.91
C TYR A 159 5.87 0.05 11.54
N ILE A 160 6.37 -0.41 12.69
CA ILE A 160 5.80 -1.58 13.37
C ILE A 160 4.34 -1.26 13.72
N HIS A 161 3.44 -2.21 13.43
CA HIS A 161 2.01 -2.10 13.72
C HIS A 161 1.30 -0.97 12.96
N LEU A 162 1.82 -0.54 11.80
CA LEU A 162 1.14 0.43 10.93
C LEU A 162 -0.30 0.00 10.64
N ALA A 163 -0.53 -1.28 10.33
CA ALA A 163 -1.85 -1.83 10.10
C ALA A 163 -2.80 -1.63 11.30
N TYR A 164 -2.32 -1.87 12.52
CA TYR A 164 -3.07 -1.61 13.75
C TYR A 164 -3.39 -0.13 13.91
N ALA A 165 -2.40 0.76 13.73
CA ALA A 165 -2.57 2.20 13.88
C ALA A 165 -3.65 2.73 12.92
N LEU A 166 -3.58 2.33 11.65
CA LEU A 166 -4.55 2.70 10.62
C LEU A 166 -5.95 2.16 10.93
N ALA A 167 -6.06 0.87 11.30
CA ALA A 167 -7.35 0.26 11.66
C ALA A 167 -7.99 0.95 12.87
N LYS A 168 -7.21 1.20 13.92
CA LYS A 168 -7.66 1.93 15.10
C LYS A 168 -8.17 3.31 14.70
N THR A 169 -7.38 4.09 13.96
CA THR A 169 -7.77 5.42 13.47
C THR A 169 -9.07 5.36 12.68
N ALA A 170 -9.23 4.44 11.73
CA ALA A 170 -10.45 4.30 10.96
C ALA A 170 -11.68 3.94 11.83
N CYS A 171 -11.52 3.04 12.82
CA CYS A 171 -12.64 2.54 13.63
C CYS A 171 -13.07 3.49 14.75
N THR A 172 -12.12 4.23 15.35
CA THR A 172 -12.41 5.08 16.53
C THR A 172 -12.78 6.51 16.17
N THR A 173 -12.50 6.94 14.94
CA THR A 173 -12.72 8.32 14.55
C THR A 173 -14.17 8.56 14.16
N ASP A 174 -14.72 9.67 14.64
CA ASP A 174 -16.05 10.14 14.32
C ASP A 174 -16.05 10.89 12.98
N PRO A 175 -16.78 10.39 11.95
CA PRO A 175 -16.80 11.01 10.63
C PRO A 175 -17.36 12.43 10.65
N GLU A 176 -18.22 12.79 11.60
CA GLU A 176 -18.81 14.14 11.69
C GLU A 176 -17.77 15.22 12.00
N HIS A 177 -16.64 14.81 12.59
CA HIS A 177 -15.54 15.70 12.96
C HIS A 177 -14.39 15.71 11.94
N LEU A 178 -14.47 14.89 10.90
CA LEU A 178 -13.42 14.82 9.89
C LEU A 178 -13.74 15.65 8.65
N PRO A 179 -12.74 16.33 8.06
CA PRO A 179 -12.90 16.96 6.76
C PRO A 179 -13.38 15.95 5.71
N ILE A 180 -14.26 16.40 4.81
CA ILE A 180 -14.75 15.57 3.70
C ILE A 180 -13.67 15.53 2.61
N GLY A 181 -13.32 14.33 2.18
CA GLY A 181 -12.47 14.08 1.01
C GLY A 181 -13.30 13.70 -0.22
N GLU A 182 -12.63 13.57 -1.37
CA GLU A 182 -13.28 13.12 -2.59
C GLU A 182 -13.82 11.69 -2.43
N PRO A 183 -15.07 11.42 -2.85
CA PRO A 183 -15.65 10.09 -2.77
C PRO A 183 -14.86 9.11 -3.63
N HIS A 184 -14.61 7.92 -3.10
CA HIS A 184 -13.87 6.88 -3.80
C HIS A 184 -14.83 5.77 -4.22
N HIS A 185 -15.02 5.58 -5.53
CA HIS A 185 -16.02 4.66 -6.10
C HIS A 185 -17.43 4.83 -5.52
N GLY A 186 -17.84 6.09 -5.32
CA GLY A 186 -19.15 6.43 -4.77
C GLY A 186 -19.27 6.25 -3.25
N ILE A 187 -18.21 5.83 -2.56
CA ILE A 187 -18.17 5.77 -1.09
C ILE A 187 -17.78 7.15 -0.56
N PRO A 188 -18.54 7.74 0.38
CA PRO A 188 -18.14 8.97 1.07
C PRO A 188 -16.77 8.80 1.74
N THR A 189 -15.89 9.78 1.56
CA THR A 189 -14.53 9.73 2.12
C THR A 189 -14.34 10.85 3.14
N HIS A 190 -13.68 10.56 4.25
CA HIS A 190 -13.25 11.52 5.26
C HIS A 190 -11.73 11.49 5.40
N LEU A 191 -11.11 12.63 5.69
CA LEU A 191 -9.68 12.76 5.88
C LEU A 191 -9.34 12.50 7.35
N GLY A 192 -8.69 11.37 7.63
CA GLY A 192 -8.20 11.00 8.96
C GLY A 192 -6.98 11.83 9.38
N PRO A 193 -6.64 11.83 10.67
CA PRO A 193 -5.40 12.44 11.15
C PRO A 193 -4.19 11.74 10.52
N ALA A 194 -3.08 12.46 10.39
CA ALA A 194 -1.78 11.87 10.05
C ALA A 194 -1.41 10.82 11.10
N CYS A 195 -1.08 9.63 10.65
CA CYS A 195 -0.68 8.52 11.51
C CYS A 195 0.82 8.51 11.80
#